data_AF-A0AAU4CF95-F1
#
_entry.id   AF-A0AAU4CF95-F1
#
_cell.length_a   1.000
_cell.length_b   1.000
_cell.length_c   1.000
_cell.angle_alpha   90.00
_cell.angle_beta   90.00
_cell.angle_gamma   90.00
#
_symmetry.space_group_name_H-M   'P 1'
#
loop_
_entity.id
_entity.type
_entity.pdbx_description
1 polymer ?
#
loop_
_entity_poly.entity_id
_entity_poly.type
_entity_poly.pdbx_seq_one_letter_code
_entity_poly.pdbx_strand_id
1 'polypeptide(L)' 'MKKNWFVLGLGALLAFIGVGWTLQGLDVMKGSAMSGVTLWAVVGPIVAIVGLVVLGVGFARLRRVSR' A
#
# COMPACT_ATOMS: atom_id res chain seq x y z
N MET A 1 -22.51 -3.93 -1.56
CA MET A 1 -21.80 -3.52 -0.32
C MET A 1 -20.52 -4.31 -0.05
N LYS A 2 -20.50 -5.66 -0.09
CA LYS A 2 -19.30 -6.48 0.22
C LYS A 2 -18.06 -6.19 -0.64
N LYS A 3 -18.24 -5.92 -1.94
CA LYS A 3 -17.15 -5.68 -2.91
C LYS A 3 -16.32 -4.42 -2.59
N ASN A 4 -16.93 -3.40 -1.97
CA ASN A 4 -16.23 -2.16 -1.62
C ASN A 4 -15.30 -2.35 -0.42
N TRP A 5 -15.68 -3.21 0.53
CA TRP A 5 -14.84 -3.53 1.70
C TRP A 5 -13.56 -4.27 1.29
N PHE A 6 -13.67 -5.14 0.28
CA PHE A 6 -12.52 -5.85 -0.26
C PHE A 6 -11.53 -4.90 -0.95
N VAL A 7 -12.02 -3.91 -1.70
CA VAL A 7 -11.19 -2.88 -2.33
C VAL A 7 -10.48 -2.04 -1.27
N LEU A 8 -11.18 -1.66 -0.20
CA LEU A 8 -10.57 -0.92 0.91
C LEU A 8 -9.49 -1.77 1.62
N GLY A 9 -9.80 -3.01 1.97
CA GLY A 9 -8.85 -3.92 2.62
C GLY A 9 -7.61 -4.17 1.77
N LEU A 10 -7.79 -4.41 0.45
CA LEU A 10 -6.69 -4.60 -0.49
C LEU A 10 -5.82 -3.35 -0.60
N GLY A 11 -6.42 -2.17 -0.73
CA GLY A 11 -5.66 -0.92 -0.82
C GLY A 11 -4.88 -0.62 0.47
N ALA A 12 -5.47 -0.88 1.64
CA ALA A 12 -4.78 -0.73 2.92
C ALA A 12 -3.60 -1.70 3.04
N LEU A 13 -3.81 -2.98 2.67
CA LEU A 13 -2.75 -3.98 2.71
C LEU A 13 -1.59 -3.62 1.79
N LEU A 14 -1.88 -3.21 0.55
CA LEU A 14 -0.87 -2.76 -0.41
C LEU A 14 -0.11 -1.53 0.11
N ALA A 15 -0.80 -0.57 0.71
CA ALA A 15 -0.17 0.61 1.30
C ALA A 15 0.81 0.25 2.43
N PHE A 16 0.37 -0.62 3.35
CA PHE A 16 1.22 -1.09 4.45
C PHE A 16 2.43 -1.89 3.97
N ILE A 17 2.24 -2.80 3.01
CA ILE A 17 3.34 -3.59 2.43
C ILE A 17 4.35 -2.68 1.71
N GLY A 18 3.87 -1.72 0.92
CA GLY A 18 4.74 -0.77 0.22
C GLY A 18 5.57 0.09 1.17
N VAL A 19 4.98 0.57 2.25
CA VAL A 19 5.72 1.29 3.31
C VAL A 19 6.76 0.37 3.95
N GLY A 20 6.41 -0.86 4.29
CA GLY A 20 7.34 -1.84 4.87
C GLY A 20 8.52 -2.14 3.96
N TRP A 21 8.30 -2.30 2.65
CA TRP A 21 9.38 -2.48 1.68
C TRP A 21 10.26 -1.24 1.51
N THR A 22 9.67 -0.04 1.57
CA THR A 22 10.44 1.20 1.57
C THR A 22 11.38 1.26 2.77
N LEU A 23 10.84 0.99 3.97
CA LEU A 23 11.62 1.01 5.21
C LEU A 23 12.73 -0.06 5.23
N GLN A 24 12.48 -1.23 4.64
CA GLN A 24 13.51 -2.26 4.47
C GLN A 24 14.58 -1.81 3.47
N GLY A 25 14.19 -1.29 2.29
CA GLY A 25 15.14 -0.82 1.29
C GLY A 25 16.00 0.36 1.74
N LEU A 26 15.48 1.21 2.64
CA LEU A 26 16.20 2.32 3.27
C LEU A 26 17.10 1.90 4.45
N ASP A 27 17.23 0.58 4.71
CA ASP A 27 17.98 0.02 5.84
C ASP A 27 17.48 0.46 7.23
N VAL A 28 16.24 0.95 7.33
CA VAL A 28 15.59 1.30 8.60
C VAL A 28 15.16 0.04 9.34
N MET A 29 14.67 -0.96 8.59
CA MET A 29 14.30 -2.28 9.13
C MET A 29 15.36 -3.31 8.71
N LYS A 30 16.17 -3.74 9.68
CA LYS A 30 17.30 -4.67 9.51
C LYS A 30 16.90 -6.12 9.81
N GLY A 31 17.69 -7.08 9.31
CA GLY A 31 17.48 -8.52 9.57
C GLY A 31 16.71 -9.26 8.48
N SER A 32 16.47 -8.64 7.32
CA SER A 32 15.84 -9.23 6.14
C SER A 32 16.81 -9.25 4.96
N ALA A 33 16.63 -10.18 4.03
CA ALA A 33 17.34 -10.18 2.73
C ALA A 33 17.05 -8.92 1.88
N MET A 34 16.06 -8.12 2.29
CA MET A 34 15.64 -6.89 1.62
C MET A 34 16.23 -5.62 2.25
N SER A 35 16.90 -5.73 3.40
CA SER A 35 17.45 -4.60 4.15
C SER A 35 18.61 -3.94 3.40
N GLY A 36 18.54 -2.63 3.16
CA GLY A 36 19.59 -1.84 2.51
C GLY A 36 19.72 -2.02 0.99
N VAL A 37 18.73 -2.65 0.36
CA VAL A 37 18.71 -2.86 -1.09
C VAL A 37 17.85 -1.78 -1.77
N THR A 38 18.47 -1.00 -2.66
CA THR A 38 17.83 0.12 -3.37
C THR A 38 16.59 -0.28 -4.17
N LEU A 39 16.52 -1.53 -4.64
CA LEU A 39 15.33 -2.07 -5.32
C LEU A 39 14.08 -1.93 -4.45
N TRP A 40 14.15 -2.32 -3.17
CA TRP A 40 12.99 -2.24 -2.27
C TRP A 40 12.66 -0.80 -1.86
N ALA A 41 13.67 0.09 -1.83
CA ALA A 41 13.48 1.52 -1.59
C ALA A 41 12.71 2.20 -2.73
N VAL A 42 12.77 1.66 -3.96
CA VAL A 42 12.04 2.18 -5.13
C VAL A 42 10.70 1.46 -5.33
N VAL A 43 10.66 0.14 -5.18
CA VAL A 43 9.43 -0.65 -5.33
C VAL A 43 8.43 -0.35 -4.22
N GLY A 44 8.90 -0.16 -2.99
CA GLY A 44 8.05 0.15 -1.84
C GLY A 44 7.14 1.37 -2.04
N PRO A 45 7.68 2.55 -2.41
CA PRO A 45 6.86 3.74 -2.67
C PRO A 45 5.86 3.55 -3.81
N ILE A 46 6.24 2.84 -4.88
CA ILE A 46 5.34 2.55 -6.01
C ILE A 46 4.13 1.73 -5.51
N VAL A 47 4.38 0.68 -4.75
CA VAL A 47 3.34 -0.20 -4.20
C VAL A 47 2.47 0.57 -3.18
N ALA A 48 3.09 1.43 -2.37
CA ALA A 48 2.37 2.28 -1.42
C ALA A 48 1.41 3.24 -2.14
N ILE A 49 1.86 3.90 -3.21
CA ILE A 49 1.04 4.80 -4.03
C ILE A 49 -0.12 4.02 -4.67
N VAL A 50 0.13 2.85 -5.24
CA VAL A 50 -0.93 2.00 -5.81
C VAL A 50 -1.97 1.63 -4.75
N GLY A 51 -1.53 1.25 -3.54
CA GLY A 51 -2.42 0.96 -2.42
C GLY A 51 -3.30 2.16 -2.03
N LEU A 52 -2.70 3.35 -1.96
CA LEU A 52 -3.43 4.61 -1.67
C LEU A 52 -4.44 4.96 -2.77
N VAL A 53 -4.11 4.76 -4.05
CA VAL A 53 -5.04 4.97 -5.17
C VAL A 53 -6.23 4.01 -5.06
N VAL A 54 -5.97 2.73 -4.77
CA VAL A 54 -7.03 1.72 -4.59
C VAL A 54 -7.93 2.07 -3.40
N LEU A 55 -7.35 2.52 -2.28
CA LEU A 55 -8.11 3.03 -1.13
C LEU A 55 -8.98 4.23 -1.50
N GLY A 56 -8.40 5.23 -2.18
CA GLY A 56 -9.12 6.43 -2.61
C GLY A 56 -10.31 6.11 -3.52
N VAL A 57 -10.13 5.17 -4.46
CA VAL A 57 -11.22 4.68 -5.32
C VAL A 57 -12.30 3.95 -4.51
N GLY A 58 -11.91 3.13 -3.52
CA GLY A 58 -12.84 2.47 -2.60
C GLY A 58 -13.71 3.46 -1.83
N PHE A 59 -13.10 4.50 -1.25
CA PHE A 59 -13.81 5.56 -0.54
C PHE A 59 -14.69 6.40 -1.47
N ALA A 60 -14.22 6.76 -2.66
CA ALA A 60 -15.00 7.50 -3.64
C ALA A 60 -16.25 6.73 -4.08
N ARG A 61 -16.15 5.41 -4.22
CA ARG A 61 -17.30 4.53 -4.54
C ARG A 61 -18.30 4.45 -3.39
N LEU A 62 -17.86 4.40 -2.14
CA LEU A 62 -18.76 4.41 -0.98
C LEU A 62 -19.52 5.74 -0.85
N ARG A 63 -18.85 6.86 -1.11
CA ARG A 63 -19.48 8.20 -1.09
C ARG A 63 -20.60 8.36 -2.13
N ARG A 64 -20.49 7.72 -3.29
CA ARG A 64 -21.52 7.77 -4.35
C ARG A 64 -22.77 6.96 -4.04
N VAL A 65 -22.69 5.95 -3.17
CA VAL A 65 -23.86 5.14 -2.77
C VAL A 65 -24.71 5.87 -1.72
N SER A 66 -24.12 6.82 -1.00
CA SER A 66 -24.79 7.57 0.06
C SER A 66 -25.39 8.91 -0.40
N ARG A 67 -25.27 9.25 -1.69
CA ARG A 67 -25.97 10.37 -2.35
C ARG A 67 -27.06 9.81 -3.24
#